data_AF-A0A231VFP6-F1
#
_entry.id   AF-A0A231VFP6-F1
#
_cell.length_a   1.000
_cell.length_b   1.000
_cell.length_c   1.000
_cell.angle_alpha   90.00
_cell.angle_beta   90.00
_cell.angle_gamma   90.00
#
_symmetry.space_group_name_H-M   'P 1'
#
loop_
_entity.id
_entity.type
_entity.pdbx_description
1 polymer ?
#
loop_
_entity_poly.entity_id
_entity_poly.type
_entity_poly.pdbx_seq_one_letter_code
_entity_poly.pdbx_strand_id
1 'polypeptide(L)'
;MKKAGGIISLIAGVISIFAAIATLLVGGVGSAFQAEGANTVIGLGWGGVVFSFLVVIFGAIAIGAKSKAVGILLIISSILGAILGGTLVAIFMVLSLVGGILVLIGNKKESEDSTKS
;
A
#
# COMPACT_ATOMS: atom_id res chain seq x y z
N MET A 1 -0.73 10.92 -15.84
CA MET A 1 -1.20 10.76 -14.43
C MET A 1 -0.93 9.36 -13.88
N LYS A 2 -1.22 8.30 -14.63
CA LYS A 2 -0.98 6.92 -14.21
C LYS A 2 0.44 6.60 -13.73
N LYS A 3 1.47 6.98 -14.52
CA LYS A 3 2.88 6.74 -14.14
C LYS A 3 3.23 7.39 -12.80
N ALA A 4 2.79 8.64 -12.59
CA ALA A 4 2.98 9.35 -11.33
C ALA A 4 2.26 8.64 -10.17
N GLY A 5 1.01 8.19 -10.36
CA GLY A 5 0.27 7.43 -9.36
C GLY A 5 0.95 6.11 -8.98
N GLY A 6 1.43 5.34 -9.97
CA GLY A 6 2.16 4.10 -9.74
C GLY A 6 3.48 4.31 -8.99
N ILE A 7 4.24 5.35 -9.32
CA ILE A 7 5.48 5.72 -8.62
C ILE A 7 5.18 6.15 -7.17
N ILE A 8 4.14 6.95 -6.95
CA ILE A 8 3.73 7.37 -5.60
C ILE A 8 3.38 6.15 -4.75
N SER A 9 2.55 5.24 -5.26
CA SER A 9 2.19 4.01 -4.54
C SER A 9 3.40 3.09 -4.31
N LEU A 10 4.33 3.01 -5.27
CA LEU A 10 5.57 2.24 -5.13
C LEU A 10 6.43 2.79 -3.98
N ILE A 11 6.71 4.09 -3.98
CA ILE A 11 7.52 4.74 -2.94
C ILE A 11 6.83 4.63 -1.59
N ALA A 12 5.52 4.91 -1.54
CA ALA A 12 4.74 4.77 -0.32
C ALA A 12 4.80 3.35 0.23
N GLY A 13 4.62 2.34 -0.63
CA GLY A 13 4.71 0.92 -0.24
C GLY A 13 6.09 0.53 0.29
N VAL A 14 7.17 1.00 -0.32
CA VAL A 14 8.53 0.71 0.17
C VAL A 14 8.76 1.32 1.56
N ILE A 15 8.33 2.57 1.77
CA ILE A 15 8.45 3.22 3.08
C ILE A 15 7.55 2.52 4.13
N SER A 16 6.37 2.05 3.73
CA SER A 16 5.50 1.25 4.59
C SER A 16 6.16 -0.04 5.10
N ILE A 17 7.04 -0.67 4.32
CA ILE A 17 7.79 -1.86 4.78
C ILE A 17 8.68 -1.50 5.97
N PHE A 18 9.39 -0.36 5.91
CA PHE A 18 10.20 0.11 7.04
C PHE A 18 9.33 0.46 8.25
N ALA A 19 8.15 1.07 8.04
CA ALA A 19 7.19 1.33 9.10
C ALA A 19 6.64 0.04 9.75
N ALA A 20 6.41 -1.00 8.95
CA ALA A 20 5.98 -2.32 9.43
C ALA A 20 7.10 -3.01 10.23
N ILE A 21 8.35 -2.91 9.78
CA ILE A 21 9.52 -3.40 10.53
C ILE A 21 9.66 -2.66 11.87
N ALA A 22 9.50 -1.34 11.88
CA ALA A 22 9.52 -0.56 13.12
C ALA A 22 8.39 -1.00 14.07
N THR A 23 7.19 -1.24 13.54
CA THR A 23 6.06 -1.79 14.31
C THR A 23 6.38 -3.17 14.90
N LEU A 24 6.99 -4.05 14.12
CA LEU A 24 7.44 -5.37 14.58
C LEU A 24 8.53 -5.28 15.65
N LEU A 25 9.47 -4.33 15.53
CA LEU A 25 10.49 -4.10 16.55
C LEU A 25 9.88 -3.63 17.86
N VAL A 26 8.96 -2.66 17.81
CA VAL A 26 8.26 -2.16 19.00
C VAL A 26 7.45 -3.28 19.65
N GLY A 27 6.73 -4.08 18.87
CA GLY A 27 5.99 -5.24 19.37
C GLY A 27 6.89 -6.34 19.94
N GLY A 28 8.03 -6.61 19.29
CA GLY A 28 9.01 -7.62 19.72
C GLY A 28 9.69 -7.24 21.03
N VAL A 29 10.15 -5.98 21.16
CA VAL A 29 10.69 -5.45 22.42
C VAL A 29 9.60 -5.46 23.49
N GLY A 30 8.38 -5.01 23.18
CA GLY A 30 7.25 -5.07 24.10
C GLY A 30 6.95 -6.49 24.60
N SER A 31 7.04 -7.48 23.73
CA SER A 31 6.84 -8.89 24.09
C SER A 31 7.92 -9.41 25.04
N ALA A 32 9.18 -9.01 24.83
CA ALA A 32 10.28 -9.36 25.73
C ALA A 32 10.11 -8.79 27.15
N PHE A 33 9.46 -7.63 27.28
CA PHE A 33 9.09 -7.02 28.57
C PHE A 33 7.70 -7.44 29.08
N GLN A 34 7.04 -8.40 28.43
CA GLN A 34 5.68 -8.85 28.73
C GLN A 34 4.64 -7.71 28.78
N ALA A 35 4.82 -6.69 27.95
CA ALA A 35 3.88 -5.59 27.82
C ALA A 35 2.54 -6.08 27.25
N GLU A 36 1.45 -5.63 27.84
CA GLU A 36 0.10 -5.97 27.39
C GLU A 36 -0.14 -5.44 25.96
N GLY A 37 -0.73 -6.27 25.11
CA GLY A 37 -0.98 -5.93 23.69
C GLY A 37 0.21 -6.10 22.73
N ALA A 38 1.38 -6.54 23.20
CA ALA A 38 2.56 -6.74 22.34
C ALA A 38 2.30 -7.71 21.16
N ASN A 39 1.58 -8.82 21.41
CA ASN A 39 1.20 -9.77 20.36
C ASN A 39 0.31 -9.15 19.28
N THR A 40 -0.56 -8.21 19.66
CA THR A 40 -1.39 -7.47 18.71
C THR A 40 -0.53 -6.57 17.82
N VAL A 41 0.46 -5.88 18.41
CA VAL A 41 1.40 -5.04 17.65
C VAL A 41 2.24 -5.89 16.67
N ILE A 42 2.70 -7.06 17.10
CA ILE A 42 3.42 -8.00 16.22
C ILE A 42 2.52 -8.46 15.06
N GLY A 43 1.26 -8.81 15.35
CA GLY A 43 0.28 -9.20 14.32
C GLY A 43 0.01 -8.08 13.30
N LEU A 44 -0.17 -6.84 13.78
CA LEU A 44 -0.32 -5.66 12.92
C LEU A 44 0.93 -5.40 12.08
N GLY A 45 2.12 -5.59 12.64
CA GLY A 45 3.37 -5.46 11.90
C GLY A 45 3.47 -6.47 10.75
N TRP A 46 3.10 -7.73 10.96
CA TRP A 46 3.07 -8.75 9.90
C TRP A 46 2.03 -8.46 8.83
N GLY A 47 0.84 -8.00 9.23
CA GLY A 47 -0.16 -7.49 8.29
C GLY A 47 0.42 -6.35 7.45
N GLY A 48 1.12 -5.42 8.10
CA GLY A 48 1.78 -4.29 7.45
C GLY A 48 2.79 -4.73 6.41
N VAL A 49 3.65 -5.71 6.71
CA VAL A 49 4.64 -6.23 5.76
C VAL A 49 3.97 -6.82 4.52
N VAL A 50 2.99 -7.73 4.71
CA VAL A 50 2.32 -8.42 3.60
C VAL A 50 1.60 -7.44 2.69
N PHE A 51 0.81 -6.52 3.25
CA PHE A 51 0.10 -5.53 2.44
C PHE A 51 1.03 -4.51 1.80
N SER A 52 2.13 -4.13 2.45
CA SER A 52 3.11 -3.22 1.84
C SER A 52 3.78 -3.85 0.62
N PHE A 53 4.12 -5.14 0.69
CA PHE A 53 4.63 -5.87 -0.47
C PHE A 53 3.62 -5.92 -1.62
N LEU A 54 2.34 -6.18 -1.33
CA LEU A 54 1.29 -6.16 -2.35
C LEU A 54 1.17 -4.78 -3.01
N VAL A 55 1.20 -3.71 -2.21
CA VAL A 55 1.17 -2.33 -2.72
C VAL A 55 2.39 -2.02 -3.60
N VAL A 56 3.59 -2.45 -3.22
CA VAL A 56 4.81 -2.29 -4.03
C VAL A 56 4.67 -3.02 -5.37
N ILE A 57 4.22 -4.27 -5.34
CA ILE A 57 4.03 -5.09 -6.55
C ILE A 57 2.99 -4.44 -7.47
N PHE A 58 1.82 -4.08 -6.94
CA PHE A 58 0.77 -3.43 -7.74
C PHE A 58 1.19 -2.04 -8.22
N GLY A 59 1.94 -1.28 -7.42
CA GLY A 59 2.50 0.02 -7.79
C GLY A 59 3.47 -0.09 -8.95
N ALA A 60 4.38 -1.07 -8.91
CA ALA A 60 5.30 -1.37 -10.01
C ALA A 60 4.54 -1.80 -11.28
N ILE A 61 3.59 -2.72 -11.15
CA ILE A 61 2.76 -3.19 -12.28
C ILE A 61 1.94 -2.03 -12.87
N ALA A 62 1.43 -1.10 -12.05
CA ALA A 62 0.66 0.05 -12.50
C ALA A 62 1.45 1.00 -13.42
N ILE A 63 2.79 1.02 -13.33
CA ILE A 63 3.63 1.84 -14.20
C ILE A 63 3.64 1.29 -15.64
N GLY A 64 3.64 -0.04 -15.80
CA GLY A 64 3.72 -0.71 -17.10
C GLY A 64 2.40 -1.20 -17.69
N ALA A 65 1.42 -1.57 -16.87
CA ALA A 65 0.21 -2.28 -17.31
C ALA A 65 -0.96 -1.35 -17.63
N LYS A 66 -1.62 -1.47 -18.80
CA LYS A 66 -2.81 -0.69 -19.22
C LYS A 66 -4.15 -1.08 -18.56
N SER A 67 -4.14 -1.98 -17.57
CA SER A 67 -5.39 -2.51 -17.01
C SER A 67 -5.95 -1.67 -15.87
N LYS A 68 -7.25 -1.32 -15.96
CA LYS A 68 -8.02 -0.69 -14.88
C LYS A 68 -8.06 -1.54 -13.61
N ALA A 69 -7.97 -2.87 -13.74
CA ALA A 69 -7.97 -3.79 -12.60
C ALA A 69 -6.83 -3.50 -11.62
N VAL A 70 -5.65 -3.11 -12.11
CA VAL A 70 -4.47 -2.85 -11.27
C VAL A 70 -4.73 -1.68 -10.32
N GLY A 71 -5.39 -0.62 -10.78
CA GLY A 71 -5.73 0.52 -9.92
C GLY A 71 -6.72 0.17 -8.81
N ILE A 72 -7.73 -0.66 -9.11
CA ILE A 72 -8.71 -1.14 -8.11
C ILE A 72 -8.02 -2.05 -7.09
N LEU A 73 -7.20 -3.00 -7.55
CA LEU A 73 -6.42 -3.90 -6.70
C LEU A 73 -5.51 -3.12 -5.74
N LEU A 74 -4.87 -2.07 -6.24
CA LEU A 74 -3.98 -1.22 -5.44
C LEU A 74 -4.75 -0.46 -4.35
N ILE A 75 -5.94 0.06 -4.67
CA ILE A 75 -6.83 0.72 -3.70
C ILE A 75 -7.28 -0.27 -2.62
N ILE A 76 -7.76 -1.45 -3.00
CA ILE A 76 -8.21 -2.48 -2.06
C ILE A 76 -7.05 -2.89 -1.15
N SER A 77 -5.86 -3.12 -1.72
CA SER A 77 -4.67 -3.49 -0.97
C SER A 77 -4.23 -2.38 -0.01
N SER A 78 -4.37 -1.12 -0.39
CA SER A 78 -4.07 0.03 0.47
C SER A 78 -5.07 0.17 1.63
N ILE A 79 -6.37 -0.05 1.38
CA ILE A 79 -7.40 -0.01 2.43
C ILE A 79 -7.18 -1.15 3.43
N LEU A 80 -6.98 -2.37 2.94
CA LEU A 80 -6.70 -3.53 3.79
C LEU A 80 -5.39 -3.35 4.56
N GLY A 81 -4.36 -2.81 3.91
CA GLY A 81 -3.09 -2.49 4.55
C GLY A 81 -3.20 -1.40 5.62
N ALA A 82 -4.08 -0.42 5.46
CA ALA A 82 -4.31 0.61 6.47
C ALA A 82 -5.01 0.05 7.71
N ILE A 83 -5.93 -0.90 7.53
CA ILE A 83 -6.67 -1.54 8.64
C ILE A 83 -5.80 -2.58 9.35
N LEU A 84 -5.08 -3.39 8.59
CA LEU A 84 -4.34 -4.55 9.10
C LEU A 84 -2.87 -4.27 9.40
N GLY A 85 -2.31 -3.15 8.93
CA GLY A 85 -0.90 -2.79 9.09
C GLY A 85 -0.55 -1.95 10.32
N GLY A 86 -1.55 -1.51 11.08
CA GLY A 86 -1.36 -0.61 12.22
C GLY A 86 -1.19 0.86 11.82
N THR A 87 -1.07 1.74 12.80
CA THR A 87 -1.16 3.21 12.63
C THR A 87 -0.01 3.81 11.84
N LEU A 88 1.23 3.34 12.05
CA LEU A 88 2.40 3.80 11.30
C LEU A 88 2.31 3.46 9.81
N VAL A 89 1.87 2.23 9.50
CA VAL A 89 1.68 1.78 8.11
C VAL A 89 0.48 2.48 7.47
N ALA A 90 -0.58 2.75 8.24
CA ALA A 90 -1.79 3.39 7.73
C ALA A 90 -1.53 4.75 7.07
N ILE A 91 -0.62 5.57 7.60
CA ILE A 91 -0.29 6.89 7.03
C ILE A 91 0.25 6.73 5.60
N PHE A 92 1.17 5.78 5.40
CA PHE A 92 1.74 5.49 4.09
C PHE A 92 0.75 4.78 3.17
N MET A 93 -0.16 3.99 3.72
CA MET A 93 -1.25 3.38 2.96
C MET A 93 -2.25 4.41 2.43
N VAL A 94 -2.50 5.51 3.15
CA VAL A 94 -3.30 6.63 2.62
C VAL A 94 -2.60 7.32 1.46
N LEU A 95 -1.27 7.51 1.53
CA LEU A 95 -0.48 8.02 0.39
C LEU A 95 -0.57 7.08 -0.82
N SER A 96 -0.47 5.76 -0.58
CA SER A 96 -0.65 4.75 -1.61
C SER A 96 -2.06 4.76 -2.21
N LEU A 97 -3.09 4.98 -1.39
CA LEU A 97 -4.48 5.08 -1.81
C LEU A 97 -4.67 6.22 -2.82
N VAL A 98 -4.07 7.38 -2.55
CA VAL A 98 -4.06 8.51 -3.50
C VAL A 98 -3.37 8.11 -4.81
N GLY A 99 -2.24 7.42 -4.74
CA GLY A 99 -1.57 6.87 -5.93
C GLY A 99 -2.44 5.91 -6.73
N GLY A 100 -3.21 5.04 -6.05
CA GLY A 100 -4.17 4.12 -6.67
C GLY A 100 -5.32 4.82 -7.39
N ILE A 101 -5.88 5.87 -6.79
CA ILE A 101 -6.92 6.70 -7.41
C ILE A 101 -6.36 7.38 -8.67
N LEU A 102 -5.14 7.91 -8.60
CA LEU A 102 -4.47 8.53 -9.76
C LEU A 102 -4.21 7.53 -10.90
N VAL A 103 -3.88 6.28 -10.58
CA VAL A 103 -3.76 5.18 -11.55
C VAL A 103 -5.11 4.89 -12.23
N LEU A 104 -6.20 4.83 -11.46
CA LEU A 104 -7.54 4.58 -12.02
C LEU A 104 -8.02 5.68 -12.95
N ILE A 105 -7.90 6.94 -12.52
CA ILE A 105 -8.29 8.09 -13.35
C ILE A 105 -7.41 8.14 -14.60
N GLY A 106 -6.11 7.85 -14.46
CA GLY A 106 -5.19 7.76 -15.57
C GLY A 106 -5.60 6.72 -16.63
N ASN A 107 -5.99 5.52 -16.19
CA ASN A 107 -6.44 4.47 -17.11
C ASN A 107 -7.84 4.75 -17.71
N LYS A 108 -8.74 5.45 -17.00
CA LYS A 108 -10.07 5.81 -17.55
C LYS A 108 -9.95 6.74 -18.76
N LYS A 109 -9.10 7.78 -18.67
CA LYS A 109 -8.83 8.71 -19.78
C LYS A 109 -8.25 8.02 -21.00
N GLU A 110 -7.29 7.12 -20.80
CA GLU A 110 -6.62 6.42 -21.91
C GLU A 110 -7.58 5.48 -22.67
N SER A 111 -8.56 4.88 -21.97
CA SER A 111 -9.60 4.06 -22.63
C SER A 111 -10.64 4.88 -23.39
N GLU A 112 -10.99 6.08 -22.92
CA GLU A 112 -11.99 6.94 -23.59
C GLU A 112 -11.43 7.59 -24.87
N ASP A 113 -10.11 7.85 -24.92
CA ASP A 113 -9.43 8.42 -26.08
C ASP A 113 -9.32 7.41 -27.24
N SER A 114 -9.09 6.13 -26.93
CA SER A 114 -9.02 5.04 -27.92
C SER A 114 -10.36 4.66 -28.58
N THR A 115 -11.50 5.09 -28.03
CA THR A 115 -12.83 4.84 -28.63
C THR A 115 -13.30 6.01 -29.52
N LYS A 116 -12.59 7.14 -29.49
CA LYS A 116 -12.91 8.33 -30.29
C LYS A 116 -12.07 8.49 -31.56
N SER A 117 -11.16 7.54 -31.85
CA SER A 117 -10.32 7.54 -33.05
C SER A 117 -10.82 6.57 -34.11
#